data_AF-A0AAU5CNY3-F1
#
_entry.id   AF-A0AAU5CNY3-F1
#
_cell.length_a   1.000
_cell.length_b   1.000
_cell.length_c   1.000
_cell.angle_alpha   90.00
_cell.angle_beta   90.00
_cell.angle_gamma   90.00
#
_symmetry.space_group_name_H-M   'P 1'
#
loop_
_entity.id
_entity.type
_entity.pdbx_description
1 polymer ?
#
loop_
_entity_poly.entity_id
_entity_poly.type
_entity_poly.pdbx_seq_one_letter_code
_entity_poly.pdbx_strand_id
1 'polypeptide(L)'
;MMPETATTTRIAPQPMDVTTLDIVMGLTGAERAVALYVSDMPSGRRRHSDEQVRAWIAQGVERLGREETARWGAFFRGYRLLDLSGLVTVQIQQRHEQRFPKTGRLVAADQQAANSVYGDRMSEETRLRNHVAEVDGDCPCRGTRRIRMNLEEGCDSLARMCPVHAQDAIRRMARA
;
A
#
# COMPACT_ATOMS: atom_id res chain seq x y z
N MET A 1 -4.43 -31.83 57.23
CA MET A 1 -4.09 -32.01 55.81
C MET A 1 -4.91 -30.98 55.04
N MET A 2 -4.30 -29.84 54.70
CA MET A 2 -4.96 -28.71 54.01
C MET A 2 -4.40 -28.63 52.58
N PRO A 3 -5.23 -28.40 51.55
CA PRO A 3 -4.73 -28.25 50.19
C PRO A 3 -4.15 -26.85 49.98
N GLU A 4 -2.88 -26.78 49.59
CA GLU A 4 -2.23 -25.55 49.12
C GLU A 4 -2.90 -25.06 47.84
N THR A 5 -3.39 -23.83 47.87
CA THR A 5 -3.99 -23.16 46.73
C THR A 5 -2.86 -22.57 45.88
N ALA A 6 -2.53 -23.22 44.77
CA ALA A 6 -1.56 -22.71 43.80
C ALA A 6 -2.11 -21.41 43.16
N THR A 7 -1.50 -20.28 43.49
CA THR A 7 -1.79 -19.00 42.84
C THR A 7 -1.13 -18.98 41.47
N THR A 8 -1.91 -19.20 40.41
CA THR A 8 -1.47 -18.99 39.03
C THR A 8 -1.29 -17.49 38.79
N THR A 9 -0.05 -17.03 38.82
CA THR A 9 0.34 -15.69 38.38
C THR A 9 0.02 -15.54 36.90
N ARG A 10 -1.04 -14.81 36.58
CA ARG A 10 -1.36 -14.35 35.23
C ARG A 10 -0.32 -13.28 34.85
N ILE A 11 0.67 -13.65 34.05
CA ILE A 11 1.60 -12.69 33.44
C ILE A 11 0.78 -11.84 32.47
N ALA A 12 0.56 -10.56 32.82
CA ALA A 12 -0.05 -9.61 31.92
C ALA A 12 0.87 -9.42 30.70
N PRO A 13 0.33 -9.39 29.47
CA PRO A 13 1.15 -9.07 28.30
C PRO A 13 1.73 -7.66 28.47
N GLN A 14 3.06 -7.58 28.52
CA GLN A 14 3.77 -6.31 28.49
C GLN A 14 3.47 -5.62 27.15
N PRO A 15 3.05 -4.34 27.12
CA PRO A 15 2.92 -3.62 25.87
C PRO A 15 4.33 -3.54 25.25
N MET A 16 4.51 -4.16 24.08
CA MET A 16 5.75 -3.96 23.34
C MET A 16 5.81 -2.50 22.89
N ASP A 17 6.83 -1.79 23.33
CA ASP A 17 7.13 -0.42 22.90
C ASP A 17 7.63 -0.48 21.46
N VAL A 18 6.70 -0.40 20.50
CA VAL A 18 7.02 -0.44 19.07
C VAL A 18 7.62 0.91 18.69
N THR A 19 8.87 0.91 18.22
CA THR A 19 9.53 2.16 17.84
C THR A 19 8.90 2.77 16.58
N THR A 20 9.04 4.08 16.38
CA THR A 20 8.64 4.75 15.12
C THR A 20 9.28 4.07 13.91
N LEU A 21 10.53 3.61 14.04
CA LEU A 21 11.23 2.93 12.97
C LEU A 21 10.60 1.56 12.65
N ASP A 22 10.19 0.80 13.68
CA ASP A 22 9.50 -0.48 13.49
C ASP A 22 8.16 -0.30 12.78
N ILE A 23 7.41 0.75 13.13
CA ILE A 23 6.17 1.11 12.41
C ILE A 23 6.50 1.35 10.94
N VAL A 24 7.46 2.22 10.64
CA VAL A 24 7.83 2.61 9.27
C VAL A 24 8.32 1.42 8.45
N MET A 25 9.25 0.62 8.98
CA MET A 25 9.77 -0.59 8.33
C MET A 25 8.68 -1.64 8.11
N GLY A 26 7.67 -1.65 8.97
CA GLY A 26 6.47 -2.48 8.86
C GLY A 26 5.46 -2.04 7.79
N LEU A 27 5.73 -0.97 7.02
CA LEU A 27 4.86 -0.46 5.95
C LEU A 27 5.47 -0.57 4.56
N THR A 28 4.63 -0.93 3.59
CA THR A 28 4.97 -0.92 2.15
C THR A 28 5.14 0.51 1.65
N GLY A 29 5.73 0.69 0.46
CA GLY A 29 5.85 2.03 -0.14
C GLY A 29 4.50 2.73 -0.32
N ALA A 30 3.48 1.99 -0.75
CA ALA A 30 2.13 2.52 -0.93
C ALA A 30 1.48 2.91 0.41
N GLU A 31 1.70 2.12 1.47
CA GLU A 31 1.22 2.43 2.82
C GLU A 31 1.90 3.67 3.39
N ARG A 32 3.20 3.85 3.18
CA ARG A 32 3.91 5.07 3.58
C ARG A 32 3.39 6.30 2.85
N ALA A 33 3.08 6.18 1.56
CA ALA A 33 2.49 7.27 0.78
C ALA A 33 1.12 7.67 1.35
N VAL A 34 0.28 6.70 1.70
CA VAL A 34 -1.02 6.95 2.34
C VAL A 34 -0.86 7.59 3.72
N ALA A 35 0.03 7.05 4.57
CA ALA A 35 0.29 7.62 5.89
C ALA A 35 0.76 9.09 5.79
N LEU A 36 1.70 9.37 4.89
CA LEU A 36 2.16 10.74 4.61
C LEU A 36 1.05 11.62 4.03
N TYR A 37 0.13 11.07 3.24
CA TYR A 37 -1.00 11.81 2.71
C TYR A 37 -1.94 12.31 3.82
N VAL A 38 -2.16 11.55 4.89
CA VAL A 38 -3.08 11.92 5.99
C VAL A 38 -2.39 12.57 7.20
N SER A 39 -1.07 12.67 7.21
CA SER A 39 -0.29 13.30 8.28
C SER A 39 -0.23 14.84 8.18
N ASP A 40 0.57 15.49 9.01
CA ASP A 40 0.86 16.93 8.89
C ASP A 40 2.01 17.24 7.92
N MET A 41 2.44 16.27 7.11
CA MET A 41 3.48 16.51 6.10
C MET A 41 3.08 17.70 5.20
N PRO A 42 3.94 18.72 5.05
CA PRO A 42 3.64 19.87 4.20
C PRO A 42 3.61 19.45 2.72
N SER A 43 2.78 20.12 1.91
CA SER A 43 2.63 19.80 0.48
C SER A 43 3.68 20.48 -0.42
N GLY A 44 4.64 21.21 0.17
CA GLY A 44 5.67 21.95 -0.57
C GLY A 44 6.93 21.13 -0.85
N ARG A 45 7.69 21.53 -1.88
CA ARG A 45 9.02 20.96 -2.16
C ARG A 45 10.04 21.50 -1.16
N ARG A 46 10.33 20.74 -0.11
CA ARG A 46 11.42 20.99 0.84
C ARG A 46 12.13 19.69 1.18
N ARG A 47 13.40 19.80 1.56
CA ARG A 47 14.15 18.68 2.14
C ARG A 47 13.76 18.55 3.61
N HIS A 48 13.40 17.35 4.02
CA HIS A 48 13.06 16.99 5.40
C HIS A 48 14.07 15.96 5.90
N SER A 49 14.31 15.92 7.21
CA SER A 49 15.16 14.87 7.79
C SER A 49 14.40 13.54 7.79
N ASP A 50 15.15 12.43 7.87
CA ASP A 50 14.55 11.10 7.93
C ASP A 50 13.69 10.95 9.20
N GLU A 51 14.10 11.53 10.34
CA GLU A 51 13.29 11.51 11.57
C GLU A 51 11.95 12.23 11.39
N GLN A 52 11.94 13.38 10.70
CA GLN A 52 10.70 14.12 10.43
C GLN A 52 9.74 13.30 9.57
N VAL A 53 10.26 12.65 8.51
CA VAL A 53 9.45 11.81 7.63
C VAL A 53 8.90 10.59 8.38
N ARG A 54 9.73 9.92 9.20
CA ARG A 54 9.28 8.80 10.04
C ARG A 54 8.20 9.22 11.04
N ALA A 55 8.35 10.38 11.68
CA ALA A 55 7.35 10.91 12.60
C ALA A 55 6.01 11.17 11.88
N TRP A 56 6.03 11.75 10.68
CA TRP A 56 4.81 11.94 9.89
C TRP A 56 4.19 10.64 9.40
N ILE A 57 4.99 9.62 9.06
CA ILE A 57 4.45 8.30 8.73
C ILE A 57 3.73 7.70 9.94
N ALA A 58 4.37 7.69 11.11
CA ALA A 58 3.74 7.17 12.32
C ALA A 58 2.46 7.94 12.69
N GLN A 59 2.50 9.28 12.62
CA GLN A 59 1.33 10.14 12.81
C GLN A 59 0.20 9.80 11.82
N GLY A 60 0.53 9.54 10.55
CA GLY A 60 -0.44 9.16 9.54
C GLY A 60 -1.12 7.82 9.84
N VAL A 61 -0.33 6.83 10.25
CA VAL A 61 -0.83 5.51 10.68
C VAL A 61 -1.72 5.64 11.91
N GLU A 62 -1.34 6.47 12.88
CA GLU A 62 -2.13 6.72 14.08
C GLU A 62 -3.50 7.34 13.75
N ARG A 63 -3.53 8.32 12.84
CA ARG A 63 -4.77 9.01 12.45
C ARG A 63 -5.73 8.13 11.67
N LEU A 64 -5.22 7.35 10.73
CA LEU A 64 -6.05 6.55 9.83
C LEU A 64 -6.32 5.15 10.41
N GLY A 65 -5.42 4.64 11.24
CA GLY A 65 -5.38 3.26 11.68
C GLY A 65 -4.55 2.39 10.74
N ARG A 66 -3.93 1.33 11.28
CA ARG A 66 -3.03 0.44 10.52
C ARG A 66 -3.75 -0.35 9.43
N GLU A 67 -4.90 -0.92 9.75
CA GLU A 67 -5.72 -1.69 8.80
C GLU A 67 -6.20 -0.82 7.64
N GLU A 68 -6.66 0.39 7.96
CA GLU A 68 -7.14 1.32 6.95
C GLU A 68 -6.00 1.87 6.08
N THR A 69 -4.83 2.10 6.68
CA THR A 69 -3.60 2.45 5.93
C THR A 69 -3.24 1.34 4.95
N ALA A 70 -3.30 0.07 5.37
CA ALA A 70 -3.05 -1.07 4.50
C ALA A 70 -4.06 -1.16 3.35
N ARG A 71 -5.35 -1.01 3.66
CA ARG A 71 -6.44 -1.03 2.68
C ARG A 71 -6.31 0.10 1.65
N TRP A 72 -6.10 1.33 2.09
CA TRP A 72 -5.86 2.47 1.20
C TRP A 72 -4.57 2.30 0.39
N GLY A 73 -3.52 1.73 0.99
CA GLY A 73 -2.27 1.41 0.31
C GLY A 73 -2.48 0.41 -0.83
N ALA A 74 -3.27 -0.64 -0.62
CA ALA A 74 -3.60 -1.62 -1.65
C ALA A 74 -4.38 -0.98 -2.81
N PHE A 75 -5.37 -0.13 -2.52
CA PHE A 75 -6.11 0.62 -3.56
C PHE A 75 -5.24 1.62 -4.31
N PHE A 76 -4.38 2.36 -3.61
CA PHE A 76 -3.43 3.27 -4.23
C PHE A 76 -2.48 2.53 -5.17
N ARG A 77 -1.95 1.38 -4.74
CA ARG A 77 -1.09 0.54 -5.58
C ARG A 77 -1.83 -0.01 -6.80
N GLY A 78 -3.06 -0.49 -6.63
CA GLY A 78 -3.89 -0.99 -7.73
C GLY A 78 -4.18 0.10 -8.76
N TYR A 79 -4.54 1.30 -8.30
CA TYR A 79 -4.71 2.47 -9.17
C TYR A 79 -3.44 2.76 -9.96
N ARG A 80 -2.27 2.85 -9.32
CA ARG A 80 -0.99 3.13 -10.01
C ARG A 80 -0.64 2.10 -11.07
N LEU A 81 -0.91 0.82 -10.80
CA LEU A 81 -0.67 -0.26 -11.76
C LEU A 81 -1.59 -0.18 -12.99
N LEU A 82 -2.84 0.22 -12.79
CA LEU A 82 -3.81 0.42 -13.87
C LEU A 82 -3.50 1.70 -14.66
N ASP A 83 -3.11 2.77 -13.98
CA ASP A 83 -2.73 4.07 -14.55
C ASP A 83 -1.53 3.93 -15.49
N LEU A 84 -0.44 3.33 -15.01
CA LEU A 84 0.74 3.00 -15.83
C LEU A 84 0.43 2.08 -17.02
N SER A 85 -0.71 1.39 -16.97
CA SER A 85 -1.16 0.45 -17.98
C SER A 85 -2.17 1.03 -18.98
N GLY A 86 -2.63 2.27 -18.79
CA GLY A 86 -3.72 2.88 -19.55
C GLY A 86 -5.07 2.19 -19.34
N LEU A 87 -5.31 1.61 -18.15
CA LEU A 87 -6.47 0.77 -17.84
C LEU A 87 -7.39 1.35 -16.75
N VAL A 88 -7.21 2.61 -16.36
CA VAL A 88 -8.07 3.26 -15.37
C VAL A 88 -9.45 3.52 -16.00
N THR A 89 -10.49 2.95 -15.41
CA THR A 89 -11.87 3.24 -15.79
C THR A 89 -12.36 4.51 -15.10
N VAL A 90 -13.44 5.12 -15.61
CA VAL A 90 -14.06 6.31 -15.00
C VAL A 90 -14.42 6.08 -13.53
N GLN A 91 -14.97 4.91 -13.20
CA GLN A 91 -15.36 4.59 -11.83
C GLN A 91 -14.13 4.48 -10.90
N ILE A 92 -13.05 3.84 -11.38
CA ILE A 92 -11.80 3.72 -10.62
C ILE A 92 -11.18 5.12 -10.39
N GLN A 93 -11.20 5.97 -11.41
CA GLN A 93 -10.75 7.37 -11.30
C GLN A 93 -11.53 8.12 -10.23
N GLN A 94 -12.87 8.06 -10.28
CA GLN A 94 -13.74 8.74 -9.32
C GLN A 94 -13.49 8.26 -7.89
N ARG A 95 -13.36 6.95 -7.68
CA ARG A 95 -13.05 6.36 -6.38
C ARG A 95 -11.68 6.81 -5.85
N HIS A 96 -10.69 6.87 -6.73
CA HIS A 96 -9.36 7.39 -6.40
C HIS A 96 -9.41 8.86 -5.97
N GLU A 97 -10.10 9.71 -6.72
CA GLU A 97 -10.25 11.14 -6.40
C GLU A 97 -11.07 11.39 -5.13
N GLN A 98 -12.08 10.58 -4.85
CA GLN A 98 -12.84 10.64 -3.60
C GLN A 98 -11.95 10.36 -2.39
N ARG A 99 -11.04 9.39 -2.50
CA ARG A 99 -10.11 9.03 -1.42
C ARG A 99 -8.93 10.00 -1.31
N PHE A 100 -8.46 10.50 -2.44
CA PHE A 100 -7.30 11.39 -2.52
C PHE A 100 -7.62 12.70 -3.25
N PRO A 101 -8.52 13.55 -2.69
CA PRO A 101 -8.99 14.76 -3.38
C PRO A 101 -7.92 15.84 -3.62
N LYS A 102 -6.72 15.68 -3.06
CA LYS A 102 -5.60 16.63 -3.17
C LYS A 102 -4.44 15.98 -3.91
N THR A 103 -4.52 15.91 -5.25
CA THR A 103 -3.53 15.21 -6.09
C THR A 103 -2.09 15.67 -5.85
N GLY A 104 -1.83 16.97 -5.75
CA GLY A 104 -0.49 17.49 -5.49
C GLY A 104 0.11 17.02 -4.16
N ARG A 105 -0.74 16.83 -3.13
CA ARG A 105 -0.34 16.29 -1.83
C ARG A 105 -0.03 14.80 -1.93
N LEU A 106 -0.82 14.04 -2.69
CA LEU A 106 -0.55 12.61 -2.93
C LEU A 106 0.77 12.40 -3.68
N VAL A 107 1.05 13.21 -4.70
CA VAL A 107 2.32 13.16 -5.45
C VAL A 107 3.52 13.45 -4.52
N ALA A 108 3.40 14.48 -3.66
CA ALA A 108 4.45 14.77 -2.69
C ALA A 108 4.64 13.62 -1.69
N ALA A 109 3.55 13.02 -1.22
CA ALA A 109 3.59 11.90 -0.29
C ALA A 109 4.21 10.65 -0.91
N ASP A 110 3.88 10.32 -2.16
CA ASP A 110 4.45 9.19 -2.92
C ASP A 110 5.96 9.38 -3.12
N GLN A 111 6.40 10.58 -3.48
CA GLN A 111 7.82 10.90 -3.64
C GLN A 111 8.60 10.75 -2.32
N GLN A 112 8.06 11.24 -1.21
CA GLN A 112 8.70 11.10 0.10
C GLN A 112 8.67 9.67 0.61
N ALA A 113 7.59 8.92 0.34
CA ALA A 113 7.51 7.50 0.64
C ALA A 113 8.59 6.70 -0.09
N ALA A 114 8.82 6.97 -1.38
CA ALA A 114 9.89 6.33 -2.15
C ALA A 114 11.28 6.60 -1.54
N ASN A 115 11.55 7.84 -1.12
CA ASN A 115 12.81 8.20 -0.45
C ASN A 115 12.97 7.48 0.90
N SER A 116 11.90 7.42 1.71
CA SER A 116 11.91 6.70 2.98
C SER A 116 12.12 5.19 2.77
N VAL A 117 11.54 4.57 1.74
CA VAL A 117 11.79 3.15 1.44
C VAL A 117 13.26 2.92 1.11
N TYR A 118 13.90 3.84 0.38
CA TYR A 118 15.32 3.76 0.08
C TYR A 118 16.20 3.86 1.34
N GLY A 119 15.91 4.78 2.25
CA GLY A 119 16.68 5.01 3.48
C GLY A 119 16.41 3.98 4.58
N ASP A 120 15.14 3.78 4.94
CA ASP A 120 14.71 2.97 6.09
C ASP A 120 14.56 1.48 5.77
N ARG A 121 14.46 1.14 4.47
CA ARG A 121 14.12 -0.21 3.97
C ARG A 121 12.76 -0.69 4.47
N MET A 122 12.34 -1.86 4.00
CA MET A 122 11.16 -2.58 4.50
C MET A 122 11.63 -3.79 5.31
N SER A 123 10.84 -4.20 6.30
CA SER A 123 11.01 -5.53 6.89
C SER A 123 10.79 -6.62 5.84
N GLU A 124 11.32 -7.82 6.08
CA GLU A 124 11.20 -8.92 5.12
C GLU A 124 9.73 -9.29 4.85
N GLU A 125 8.93 -9.40 5.91
CA GLU A 125 7.48 -9.62 5.81
C GLU A 125 6.80 -8.55 4.94
N THR A 126 7.14 -7.28 5.17
CA THR A 126 6.61 -6.15 4.42
C THR A 126 7.04 -6.19 2.95
N ARG A 127 8.30 -6.56 2.68
CA ARG A 127 8.82 -6.70 1.33
C ARG A 127 8.08 -7.81 0.57
N LEU A 128 7.77 -8.93 1.24
CA LEU A 128 7.00 -10.03 0.65
C LEU A 128 5.60 -9.57 0.25
N ARG A 129 4.90 -8.78 1.08
CA ARG A 129 3.55 -8.26 0.79
C ARG A 129 3.51 -6.95 -0.02
N ASN A 130 4.64 -6.31 -0.35
CA ASN A 130 4.73 -5.02 -1.07
C ASN A 130 4.09 -4.98 -2.47
N HIS A 131 3.61 -6.12 -2.96
CA HIS A 131 2.97 -6.24 -4.26
C HIS A 131 1.45 -6.27 -4.18
N VAL A 132 0.92 -6.62 -3.00
CA VAL A 132 -0.52 -6.65 -2.74
C VAL A 132 -1.14 -5.34 -3.23
N ALA A 133 -2.14 -5.49 -4.09
CA ALA A 133 -2.83 -4.42 -4.76
C ALA A 133 -4.27 -4.83 -4.95
N GLU A 134 -5.17 -3.87 -4.80
CA GLU A 134 -6.60 -4.07 -4.93
C GLU A 134 -7.19 -3.00 -5.84
N VAL A 135 -8.30 -3.32 -6.49
CA VAL A 135 -9.02 -2.34 -7.31
C VAL A 135 -10.21 -1.83 -6.50
N ASP A 136 -10.27 -0.52 -6.30
CA ASP A 136 -11.46 0.13 -5.78
C ASP A 136 -12.40 0.51 -6.93
N GLY A 137 -13.35 -0.37 -7.22
CA GLY A 137 -14.29 -0.29 -8.33
C GLY A 137 -14.16 -1.45 -9.32
N ASP A 138 -14.79 -1.30 -10.49
CA ASP A 138 -14.89 -2.37 -11.47
C ASP A 138 -13.58 -2.52 -12.24
N CYS A 139 -12.81 -3.54 -11.86
CA CYS A 139 -11.58 -3.88 -12.57
C CYS A 139 -11.88 -4.28 -14.03
N PRO A 140 -11.13 -3.78 -15.03
CA PRO A 140 -11.31 -4.14 -16.43
C PRO A 140 -11.24 -5.65 -16.71
N CYS A 141 -10.55 -6.42 -15.89
CA CYS A 141 -10.47 -7.87 -16.06
C CYS A 141 -11.71 -8.62 -15.55
N ARG A 142 -12.62 -7.98 -14.81
CA ARG A 142 -13.83 -8.58 -14.23
C ARG A 142 -13.56 -9.90 -13.51
N GLY A 143 -12.50 -9.94 -12.70
CA GLY A 143 -12.07 -11.14 -11.97
C GLY A 143 -11.36 -12.23 -12.79
N THR A 144 -11.34 -12.16 -14.13
CA THR A 144 -10.74 -13.20 -14.99
C THR A 144 -9.21 -13.21 -15.02
N ARG A 145 -8.56 -12.20 -14.40
CA ARG A 145 -7.12 -11.96 -14.43
C ARG A 145 -6.53 -11.68 -15.83
N ARG A 146 -7.37 -11.61 -16.87
CA ARG A 146 -6.98 -11.28 -18.25
C ARG A 146 -7.85 -10.15 -18.77
N ILE A 147 -7.29 -9.32 -19.64
CA ILE A 147 -7.99 -8.21 -20.27
C ILE A 147 -7.87 -8.44 -21.77
N ARG A 148 -9.02 -8.59 -22.43
CA ARG A 148 -9.09 -8.73 -23.87
C ARG A 148 -8.76 -7.38 -24.50
N MET A 149 -7.86 -7.39 -25.48
CA MET A 149 -7.55 -6.24 -26.29
C MET A 149 -8.32 -6.43 -27.59
N ASN A 150 -9.20 -5.47 -27.89
CA ASN A 150 -9.86 -5.44 -29.19
C ASN A 150 -8.80 -4.97 -30.19
N LEU A 151 -8.28 -5.90 -30.99
CA LEU A 151 -7.54 -5.56 -32.20
C LEU A 151 -8.54 -5.39 -33.34
N GLU A 152 -8.11 -4.74 -34.42
CA GLU A 152 -8.90 -4.58 -35.64
C GLU A 152 -9.45 -5.93 -36.15
N GLU A 153 -10.57 -5.88 -36.86
CA GLU A 153 -11.25 -7.07 -37.38
C GLU A 153 -10.29 -7.94 -38.20
N GLY A 154 -10.13 -9.20 -37.79
CA GLY A 154 -9.27 -10.19 -38.47
C GLY A 154 -8.04 -10.63 -37.68
N CYS A 155 -7.73 -10.03 -36.52
CA CYS A 155 -6.69 -10.53 -35.62
C CYS A 155 -7.28 -11.40 -34.50
N ASP A 156 -6.58 -12.49 -34.17
CA ASP A 156 -6.85 -13.26 -32.95
C ASP A 156 -6.85 -12.32 -31.74
N SER A 157 -7.88 -12.38 -30.91
CA SER A 157 -8.01 -11.49 -29.76
C SER A 157 -6.82 -11.69 -28.80
N LEU A 158 -5.90 -10.71 -28.76
CA LEU A 158 -4.81 -10.74 -27.79
C LEU A 158 -5.36 -10.45 -26.41
N ALA A 159 -4.93 -11.24 -25.41
CA ALA A 159 -5.28 -11.02 -24.02
C ALA A 159 -4.02 -10.69 -23.21
N ARG A 160 -3.97 -9.49 -22.62
CA ARG A 160 -2.93 -9.12 -21.66
C ARG A 160 -3.33 -9.57 -20.26
N MET A 161 -2.35 -9.86 -19.42
CA MET A 161 -2.59 -10.14 -18.00
C MET A 161 -3.00 -8.86 -17.27
N CYS A 162 -3.93 -8.98 -16.32
CA CYS A 162 -4.33 -7.87 -15.46
C CYS A 162 -3.18 -7.52 -14.51
N PRO A 163 -2.69 -6.27 -14.49
CA PRO A 163 -1.53 -5.90 -13.66
C PRO A 163 -1.83 -5.96 -12.15
N VAL A 164 -3.10 -6.00 -11.75
CA VAL A 164 -3.52 -6.12 -10.34
C VAL A 164 -3.80 -7.57 -9.97
N HIS A 165 -4.71 -8.26 -10.68
CA HIS A 165 -5.15 -9.61 -10.28
C HIS A 165 -4.27 -10.76 -10.79
N ALA A 166 -3.29 -10.51 -11.66
CA ALA A 166 -2.41 -11.54 -12.23
C ALA A 166 -0.94 -11.41 -11.79
N GLN A 167 -0.66 -10.67 -10.71
CA GLN A 167 0.71 -10.34 -10.33
C GLN A 167 1.61 -11.56 -10.09
N ASP A 168 1.11 -12.63 -9.46
CA ASP A 168 1.91 -13.84 -9.23
C ASP A 168 2.27 -14.56 -10.53
N ALA A 169 1.40 -14.50 -11.54
CA ALA A 169 1.70 -15.02 -12.86
C ALA A 169 2.76 -14.15 -13.56
N ILE A 170 2.57 -12.83 -13.54
CA ILE A 170 3.51 -11.85 -14.12
C ILE A 170 4.92 -12.02 -13.51
N ARG A 171 5.00 -12.18 -12.19
CA ARG A 171 6.27 -12.33 -11.47
C ARG A 171 6.99 -13.62 -11.76
N ARG A 172 6.26 -14.72 -11.94
CA ARG A 172 6.85 -16.00 -12.35
C ARG A 172 7.45 -15.90 -13.74
N MET A 173 6.77 -15.22 -14.67
CA MET A 173 7.27 -14.99 -16.01
C MET A 173 8.51 -14.07 -16.04
N ALA A 174 8.57 -13.06 -15.17
CA ALA A 174 9.72 -12.15 -15.09
C ALA A 174 10.98 -12.78 -14.45
N ARG A 175 10.88 -13.99 -13.88
CA ARG A 175 11.98 -14.73 -13.27
C ARG A 175 12.45 -15.92 -14.12
N ALA A 176 11.72 -16.24 -15.19
CA ALA A 176 12.06 -17.27 -16.16
C ALA A 176 12.96 -16.68 -17.25
#